data_AF-A0A529KDS4-F1
#
_entry.id   AF-A0A529KDS4-F1
#
_cell.length_a   1.000
_cell.length_b   1.000
_cell.length_c   1.000
_cell.angle_alpha   90.00
_cell.angle_beta   90.00
_cell.angle_gamma   90.00
#
_symmetry.space_group_name_H-M   'P 1'
#
loop_
_entity.id
_entity.type
_entity.pdbx_description
1 polymer ?
#
loop_
_entity_poly.entity_id
_entity_poly.type
_entity_poly.pdbx_seq_one_letter_code
_entity_poly.pdbx_strand_id
1 'polypeptide(L)' 'MQETSLYIPVKRFLESLEFTVKGEVDGCDIVGLCDGEPPVVVICELKLQFNLELILQGVDRAA' A
#
# COMPACT_ATOMS: atom_id res chain seq x y z
N MET A 1 -18.44 6.05 -4.30
CA MET A 1 -17.50 5.30 -3.42
C MET A 1 -16.33 6.22 -3.15
N GLN A 2 -15.77 6.26 -1.93
CA GLN A 2 -14.62 7.11 -1.62
C GLN A 2 -13.33 6.28 -1.70
N GLU A 3 -12.21 6.85 -2.14
CA GLU A 3 -10.93 6.13 -2.20
C GLU A 3 -10.51 5.58 -0.84
N THR A 4 -10.76 6.32 0.23
CA THR A 4 -10.55 5.88 1.63
C THR A 4 -11.28 4.60 1.99
N SER A 5 -12.35 4.23 1.27
CA SER A 5 -13.04 2.96 1.49
C SER A 5 -12.22 1.74 1.04
N LEU A 6 -11.20 1.92 0.20
CA LEU A 6 -10.27 0.86 -0.21
C LEU A 6 -9.28 0.48 0.89
N TYR A 7 -9.04 1.37 1.86
CA TYR A 7 -8.03 1.16 2.90
C TYR A 7 -8.33 -0.08 3.76
N ILE A 8 -9.54 -0.19 4.31
CA ILE A 8 -9.92 -1.29 5.20
C ILE A 8 -9.80 -2.67 4.54
N PRO A 9 -10.38 -2.93 3.34
CA PRO A 9 -10.28 -4.25 2.73
C PRO A 9 -8.84 -4.63 2.34
N VAL A 10 -8.05 -3.68 1.83
CA VAL A 10 -6.65 -3.95 1.46
C VAL A 10 -5.78 -4.18 2.71
N LYS A 11 -5.97 -3.37 3.76
CA LYS A 11 -5.31 -3.57 5.06
C LYS A 11 -5.58 -4.96 5.61
N ARG A 12 -6.85 -5.37 5.67
CA ARG A 12 -7.23 -6.69 6.18
C ARG A 12 -6.65 -7.84 5.34
N PHE A 13 -6.58 -7.67 4.03
CA PHE A 13 -5.96 -8.65 3.15
C PHE A 13 -4.46 -8.81 3.48
N LEU A 14 -3.71 -7.73 3.59
CA LEU A 14 -2.29 -7.77 3.94
C LEU A 14 -2.07 -8.30 5.37
N GLU A 15 -2.88 -7.89 6.34
CA GLU A 15 -2.82 -8.42 7.72
C GLU A 15 -3.12 -9.94 7.76
N SER A 16 -3.97 -10.46 6.87
CA SER A 16 -4.22 -11.90 6.76
C SER A 16 -3.05 -12.70 6.18
N LEU A 17 -2.08 -12.00 5.56
CA LEU A 17 -0.82 -12.54 5.08
C LEU A 17 0.33 -12.29 6.07
N GLU A 18 0.01 -12.01 7.34
CA GLU A 18 0.96 -11.80 8.44
C GLU A 18 1.83 -10.53 8.30
N PHE A 19 1.43 -9.57 7.46
CA PHE A 19 2.07 -8.26 7.44
C PHE A 19 1.58 -7.38 8.59
N THR A 20 2.50 -6.64 9.20
CA THR A 20 2.17 -5.46 10.01
C THR A 20 1.87 -4.30 9.08
N VAL A 21 0.63 -3.79 9.09
CA VAL A 21 0.16 -2.81 8.10
C VAL A 21 -0.11 -1.44 8.74
N LYS A 22 0.41 -0.38 8.12
CA LYS A 22 0.14 1.02 8.47
C LYS A 22 -0.29 1.80 7.23
N GLY A 23 -1.09 2.84 7.43
CA GLY A 23 -1.46 3.79 6.38
C GLY A 23 -0.69 5.11 6.51
N GLU A 24 -0.68 5.89 5.42
CA GLU A 24 -0.09 7.24 5.37
C GLU A 24 1.39 7.30 5.81
N VAL A 25 2.17 6.28 5.42
CA VAL A 25 3.59 6.21 5.74
C VAL A 25 4.38 6.84 4.59
N ASP A 26 5.06 7.96 4.86
CA ASP A 26 5.89 8.68 3.88
C ASP A 26 5.15 8.95 2.55
N GLY A 27 3.89 9.36 2.66
CA GLY A 27 3.01 9.63 1.53
C GLY A 27 2.52 8.40 0.77
N CYS A 28 2.76 7.18 1.25
CA CYS A 28 2.14 5.96 0.72
C CYS A 28 0.78 5.75 1.38
N ASP A 29 -0.22 5.31 0.62
CA ASP A 29 -1.53 5.00 1.19
C ASP A 29 -1.47 3.82 2.18
N ILE A 30 -0.73 2.75 1.84
CA ILE A 30 -0.52 1.58 2.70
C ILE A 30 0.93 1.09 2.62
N VAL A 31 1.51 0.75 3.77
CA VAL A 31 2.77 0.02 3.90
C VAL A 31 2.57 -1.22 4.78
N GLY A 32 2.94 -2.39 4.26
CA GLY A 32 2.99 -3.66 4.97
C GLY A 32 4.43 -4.10 5.20
N LEU A 33 4.76 -4.53 6.42
CA LEU A 33 6.05 -5.13 6.78
C LEU A 33 5.84 -6.58 7.24
N CYS A 34 6.51 -7.52 6.59
CA CYS A 34 6.63 -8.89 7.06
C CYS A 34 8.05 -9.11 7.56
N ASP A 35 8.15 -9.45 8.85
CA ASP A 35 9.43 -9.67 9.52
C ASP A 35 10.08 -10.96 9.01
N GLY A 36 11.39 -10.92 8.73
CA GLY A 36 12.16 -12.02 8.16
C GLY A 36 13.60 -11.61 7.85
N GLU A 37 14.41 -12.53 7.35
CA GLU A 37 15.77 -12.24 6.87
C GLU A 37 15.93 -12.68 5.39
N PRO A 38 15.89 -11.75 4.42
CA PRO A 38 15.64 -10.30 4.57
C PRO A 38 14.16 -9.97 4.85
N PRO A 39 13.87 -8.80 5.45
CA PRO A 39 12.49 -8.36 5.65
C PRO A 39 11.81 -8.06 4.31
N VAL A 40 10.50 -8.26 4.24
CA VAL A 40 9.70 -7.95 3.05
C VAL A 40 8.83 -6.73 3.32
N VAL A 41 8.97 -5.71 2.48
CA VAL A 41 8.15 -4.49 2.51
C VAL A 41 7.23 -4.47 1.30
N VAL A 42 5.95 -4.22 1.53
CA VAL A 42 4.92 -4.02 0.51
C VAL A 42 4.43 -2.58 0.59
N ILE A 43 4.49 -1.86 -0.52
CA ILE A 43 3.96 -0.51 -0.67
C ILE A 43 2.73 -0.59 -1.58
N CYS A 44 1.63 0.06 -1.21
CA CYS A 44 0.42 0.12 -2.01
C CYS A 44 -0.12 1.54 -2.07
N GLU A 45 -0.45 1.98 -3.29
CA GLU A 45 -1.17 3.21 -3.60
C GLU A 45 -2.60 2.83 -4.05
N LEU A 46 -3.61 3.54 -3.56
CA LEU A 46 -5.02 3.22 -3.72
C LEU A 46 -5.72 4.25 -4.58
N LYS A 47 -6.25 3.81 -5.73
CA LYS A 47 -7.17 4.60 -6.55
C LYS A 47 -8.38 3.75 -6.95
N LEU A 48 -9.56 4.37 -7.03
CA LEU A 48 -10.78 3.67 -7.48
C LEU A 48 -10.70 3.27 -8.96
N GLN A 49 -9.90 3.99 -9.72
CA GLN A 49 -9.70 3.79 -11.15
C GLN A 49 -8.22 3.96 -11.46
N PHE A 50 -7.76 3.22 -12.46
CA PHE A 50 -6.43 3.43 -13.01
C PHE A 50 -6.32 4.81 -13.65
N ASN A 51 -5.28 5.56 -13.31
CA ASN A 51 -5.06 6.91 -13.80
C ASN A 51 -3.56 7.23 -13.88
N LEU A 52 -3.22 8.37 -14.47
CA LEU A 52 -1.83 8.79 -14.64
C LEU A 52 -1.14 9.07 -13.29
N GLU A 53 -1.85 9.60 -12.30
CA GLU A 53 -1.31 9.86 -10.96
C GLU A 53 -0.78 8.59 -10.31
N LEU A 54 -1.55 7.51 -10.34
CA LEU A 54 -1.16 6.19 -9.82
C LEU A 54 0.12 5.66 -10.48
N ILE A 55 0.26 5.88 -11.79
CA ILE A 55 1.46 5.49 -12.53
C ILE A 55 2.66 6.30 -12.05
N LEU A 56 2.51 7.62 -11.95
CA LEU A 56 3.59 8.51 -11.55
C LEU A 56 4.05 8.23 -10.11
N GLN A 57 3.11 7.97 -9.19
CA GLN A 57 3.45 7.50 -7.84
C GLN A 57 4.29 6.23 -7.89
N GLY A 58 3.90 5.23 -8.70
CA GLY A 58 4.68 4.00 -8.86
C GLY A 58 6.10 4.22 -9.43
N VAL A 59 6.25 5.18 -10.37
CA VAL A 59 7.56 5.56 -10.90
C VAL A 59 8.43 6.22 -9.83
N ASP A 60 7.86 7.15 -9.05
CA ASP A 60 8.59 7.85 -7.98
C ASP A 60 9.06 6.89 -6.88
N ARG A 61 8.29 5.83 -6.58
CA ARG A 61 8.70 4.79 -5.62
C ARG A 61 9.79 3.85 -6.13
N ALA A 62 9.98 3.74 -7.45
CA ALA A 62 10.96 2.87 -8.08
C ALA A 62 12.28 3.57 -8.43
N ALA A 63 12.33 4.90 -8.31
CA ALA A 63 13.50 5.74 -8.57
C ALA A 63 14.54 5.64 -7.44
#